data_AF-A0A3N5SWV7-F1
#
_entry.id   AF-A0A3N5SWV7-F1
#
_cell.length_a   1.000
_cell.length_b   1.000
_cell.length_c   1.000
_cell.angle_alpha   90.00
_cell.angle_beta   90.00
_cell.angle_gamma   90.00
#
_symmetry.space_group_name_H-M   'P 1'
#
loop_
_entity.id
_entity.type
_entity.pdbx_description
1 polymer ?
#
loop_
_entity_poly.entity_id
_entity_poly.type
_entity_poly.pdbx_seq_one_letter_code
_entity_poly.pdbx_strand_id
1 'polypeptide(L)'
;GAYGREACSFIERKSNDPFLLVLSFNALHIPLEAQATTLRRFAHLDVRLQRFAAVLTECDDAIGAVMSKLRSLSLEENTLVFFVSDNGSPLGIENSGMRGGKGDLFEGGLRVPFIVQWKGRIPAGRVLREPVVQLDILPTAAAAAGIDSVNEWQLDGLNLLPLLEGATQSLDREAIYWRYGNRFAVRQGDWKLVKANQAQPPLLFNLATDLGETSDLSATQPDKAKHLLDLWSRWNTQMQPYRWVDPRWNGEPRPRVGLRRPTVAIVILVLILAAYLRQVSRSKPNPSAAGIQ
;
A
#
# COMPACT_ATOMS: atom_id res chain seq x y z
N GLY A 1 19.11 -1.80 -10.16
CA GLY A 1 19.16 -0.33 -10.41
C GLY A 1 19.81 0.44 -9.28
N ALA A 2 19.90 1.77 -9.38
CA ALA A 2 20.51 2.64 -8.34
C ALA A 2 19.81 2.51 -6.98
N TYR A 3 18.48 2.52 -6.96
CA TYR A 3 17.66 2.34 -5.75
C TYR A 3 18.05 1.11 -4.93
N GLY A 4 18.14 -0.07 -5.54
CA GLY A 4 18.52 -1.30 -4.85
C GLY A 4 19.94 -1.26 -4.29
N ARG A 5 20.90 -0.66 -5.02
CA ARG A 5 22.28 -0.51 -4.51
C ARG A 5 22.36 0.43 -3.31
N GLU A 6 21.68 1.58 -3.39
CA GLU A 6 21.64 2.53 -2.28
C GLU A 6 20.92 1.96 -1.05
N ALA A 7 19.83 1.21 -1.26
CA ALA A 7 19.16 0.48 -0.19
C ALA A 7 20.09 -0.53 0.49
N CYS A 8 20.80 -1.36 -0.28
CA CYS A 8 21.78 -2.30 0.27
C CYS A 8 22.89 -1.58 1.05
N SER A 9 23.42 -0.47 0.51
CA SER A 9 24.46 0.31 1.17
C SER A 9 23.95 0.97 2.46
N PHE A 10 22.71 1.46 2.47
CA PHE A 10 22.07 2.00 3.67
C PHE A 10 21.92 0.93 4.76
N ILE A 11 21.39 -0.24 4.42
CA ILE A 11 21.21 -1.37 5.36
C ILE A 11 22.56 -1.77 5.97
N GLU A 12 23.61 -1.83 5.16
CA GLU A 12 24.95 -2.18 5.63
C GLU A 12 25.49 -1.16 6.65
N ARG A 13 25.36 0.14 6.36
CA ARG A 13 25.74 1.22 7.29
C ARG A 13 24.91 1.24 8.58
N LYS A 14 23.67 0.73 8.54
CA LYS A 14 22.73 0.72 9.66
C LYS A 14 22.58 -0.65 10.32
N SER A 15 23.41 -1.62 9.97
CA SER A 15 23.28 -3.01 10.43
C SER A 15 23.33 -3.21 11.95
N ASN A 16 23.87 -2.24 12.69
CA ASN A 16 23.98 -2.28 14.15
C ASN A 16 22.88 -1.49 14.90
N ASP A 17 22.01 -0.77 14.17
CA ASP A 17 20.95 0.06 14.73
C ASP A 17 19.58 -0.34 14.17
N PRO A 18 18.46 -0.13 14.90
CA PRO A 18 17.14 -0.14 14.28
C PRO A 18 17.08 0.89 13.14
N PHE A 19 16.37 0.55 12.06
CA PHE A 19 16.20 1.47 10.94
C PHE A 19 14.83 1.38 10.30
N LEU A 20 14.42 2.51 9.72
CA LEU A 20 13.32 2.60 8.77
C LEU A 20 13.91 2.96 7.40
N LEU A 21 13.60 2.14 6.41
CA LEU A 21 13.92 2.39 5.00
C LEU A 21 12.62 2.45 4.20
N VAL A 22 12.35 3.62 3.65
CA VAL A 22 11.28 3.87 2.69
C VAL A 22 11.88 3.78 1.29
N LEU A 23 11.75 2.63 0.64
CA LEU A 23 12.30 2.40 -0.69
C LEU A 23 11.21 2.58 -1.74
N SER A 24 11.25 3.74 -2.39
CA SER A 24 10.24 4.20 -3.34
C SER A 24 10.73 4.05 -4.78
N PHE A 25 10.44 2.92 -5.43
CA PHE A 25 10.83 2.72 -6.82
C PHE A 25 9.89 3.47 -7.76
N ASN A 26 10.44 4.12 -8.79
CA ASN A 26 9.67 4.65 -9.91
C ASN A 26 9.36 3.61 -11.00
N ALA A 27 9.79 2.36 -10.80
CA ALA A 27 9.56 1.26 -11.73
C ALA A 27 8.07 1.12 -12.06
N LEU A 28 7.77 0.71 -13.29
CA LEU A 28 6.42 0.60 -13.86
C LEU A 28 5.70 1.93 -14.12
N HIS A 29 6.25 3.07 -13.69
CA HIS A 29 5.85 4.36 -14.24
C HIS A 29 6.41 4.53 -15.66
N ILE A 30 5.67 5.23 -16.51
CA ILE A 30 6.18 5.63 -17.83
C ILE A 30 7.30 6.68 -17.70
N PRO A 31 8.30 6.68 -18.58
CA PRO A 31 8.54 5.73 -19.68
C PRO A 31 9.03 4.35 -19.16
N LEU A 32 8.63 3.27 -19.86
CA LEU A 32 9.04 1.89 -19.54
C LEU A 32 10.39 1.58 -20.20
N GLU A 33 11.46 1.85 -19.45
CA GLU A 33 12.85 1.68 -19.88
C GLU A 33 13.53 0.58 -19.06
N ALA A 34 14.08 -0.41 -19.75
CA ALA A 34 14.80 -1.53 -19.17
C ALA A 34 16.06 -1.84 -19.99
N GLN A 35 16.99 -2.60 -19.42
CA GLN A 35 18.20 -3.02 -20.12
C GLN A 35 17.87 -3.88 -21.33
N ALA A 36 18.67 -3.75 -22.39
CA ALA A 36 18.52 -4.53 -23.61
C ALA A 36 18.60 -6.05 -23.35
N THR A 37 19.44 -6.47 -22.39
CA THR A 37 19.55 -7.86 -21.94
C THR A 37 18.23 -8.37 -21.35
N THR A 38 17.57 -7.59 -20.50
CA THR A 38 16.30 -7.95 -19.90
C THR A 38 15.18 -7.95 -20.93
N LEU A 39 15.13 -6.95 -21.82
CA LEU A 39 14.14 -6.88 -22.90
C LEU A 39 14.18 -8.13 -23.80
N ARG A 40 15.38 -8.67 -24.09
CA ARG A 40 15.53 -9.89 -24.88
C ARG A 40 14.88 -11.12 -24.25
N ARG A 41 14.80 -11.21 -22.92
CA ARG A 41 14.12 -12.32 -22.20
C ARG A 41 12.63 -12.38 -22.52
N PHE A 42 12.04 -11.23 -22.87
CA PHE A 42 10.60 -11.07 -23.12
C PHE A 42 10.28 -10.77 -24.59
N ALA A 43 11.19 -11.09 -25.53
CA ALA A 43 11.03 -10.80 -26.96
C ALA A 43 9.84 -11.52 -27.64
N HIS A 44 9.24 -12.50 -26.95
CA HIS A 44 8.05 -13.22 -27.41
C HIS A 44 6.73 -12.47 -27.09
N LEU A 45 6.78 -11.40 -26.28
CA LEU A 45 5.61 -10.59 -25.94
C LEU A 45 5.48 -9.40 -26.89
N ASP A 46 4.28 -8.81 -26.99
CA ASP A 46 4.13 -7.53 -27.68
C ASP A 46 4.97 -6.43 -27.00
N VAL A 47 5.33 -5.39 -27.74
CA VAL A 47 6.28 -4.36 -27.30
C VAL A 47 5.91 -3.72 -25.97
N ARG A 48 4.62 -3.53 -25.69
CA ARG A 48 4.16 -2.91 -24.43
C ARG A 48 4.34 -3.88 -23.27
N LEU A 49 3.87 -5.12 -23.41
CA LEU A 49 4.04 -6.16 -22.39
C LEU A 49 5.51 -6.54 -22.18
N GLN A 50 6.31 -6.61 -23.24
CA GLN A 50 7.75 -6.86 -23.17
C GLN A 50 8.45 -5.84 -22.28
N ARG A 51 8.20 -4.55 -22.51
CA ARG A 51 8.80 -3.47 -21.71
C ARG A 51 8.32 -3.51 -20.27
N PHE A 52 7.02 -3.72 -20.06
CA PHE A 52 6.45 -3.83 -18.71
C PHE A 52 7.08 -4.98 -17.93
N ALA A 53 7.12 -6.19 -18.52
CA ALA A 53 7.71 -7.37 -17.91
C ALA A 53 9.21 -7.19 -17.63
N ALA A 54 9.95 -6.54 -18.54
CA ALA A 54 11.36 -6.25 -18.33
C ALA A 54 11.59 -5.28 -17.14
N VAL A 55 10.84 -4.18 -17.06
CA VAL A 55 10.96 -3.22 -15.94
C VAL A 55 10.53 -3.88 -14.62
N LEU A 56 9.47 -4.68 -14.63
CA LEU A 56 9.01 -5.43 -13.47
C LEU A 56 10.10 -6.39 -12.97
N THR A 57 10.73 -7.11 -13.89
CA THR A 57 11.81 -8.05 -13.57
C THR A 57 13.02 -7.34 -12.96
N GLU A 58 13.43 -6.20 -13.50
CA GLU A 58 14.55 -5.44 -12.92
C GLU A 58 14.22 -4.83 -11.55
N CYS A 59 12.94 -4.53 -11.30
CA CYS A 59 12.46 -4.12 -9.99
C CYS A 59 12.53 -5.30 -9.00
N ASP A 60 12.07 -6.48 -9.42
CA ASP A 60 12.14 -7.71 -8.63
C ASP A 60 13.59 -8.09 -8.29
N ASP A 61 14.51 -8.04 -9.27
CA ASP A 61 15.94 -8.26 -9.06
C ASP A 61 16.52 -7.29 -8.01
N ALA A 62 16.09 -6.02 -8.03
CA ALA A 62 16.53 -5.03 -7.04
C ALA A 62 15.97 -5.31 -5.64
N ILE A 63 14.72 -5.77 -5.53
CA ILE A 63 14.11 -6.20 -4.26
C ILE A 63 14.82 -7.45 -3.74
N GLY A 64 15.10 -8.42 -4.62
CA GLY A 64 15.84 -9.64 -4.31
C GLY A 64 17.23 -9.36 -3.76
N ALA A 65 17.93 -8.34 -4.29
CA ALA A 65 19.21 -7.88 -3.76
C ALA A 65 19.09 -7.31 -2.34
N VAL A 66 18.05 -6.51 -2.07
CA VAL A 66 17.78 -5.95 -0.73
C VAL A 66 17.46 -7.05 0.28
N MET A 67 16.57 -7.97 -0.07
CA MET A 67 16.24 -9.12 0.78
C MET A 67 17.46 -10.01 1.03
N SER A 68 18.31 -10.21 0.02
CA SER A 68 19.56 -10.96 0.18
C SER A 68 20.56 -10.25 1.08
N LYS A 69 20.63 -8.91 1.04
CA LYS A 69 21.47 -8.12 1.96
C LYS A 69 20.98 -8.27 3.40
N LEU A 70 19.67 -8.17 3.66
CA LEU A 70 19.10 -8.44 4.99
C LEU A 70 19.48 -9.83 5.50
N ARG A 71 19.37 -10.87 4.65
CA ARG A 71 19.80 -12.23 5.01
C ARG A 71 21.29 -12.34 5.31
N SER A 72 22.14 -11.77 4.46
CA SER A 72 23.60 -11.82 4.62
C SER A 72 24.10 -11.16 5.91
N LEU A 73 23.33 -10.21 6.44
CA LEU A 73 23.61 -9.49 7.68
C LEU A 73 22.81 -10.06 8.87
N SER A 74 22.12 -11.19 8.70
CA SER A 74 21.28 -11.82 9.73
C SER A 74 20.17 -10.92 10.29
N LEU A 75 19.65 -10.00 9.47
CA LEU A 75 18.59 -9.05 9.85
C LEU A 75 17.18 -9.51 9.47
N GLU A 76 17.03 -10.47 8.55
CA GLU A 76 15.74 -10.88 7.98
C GLU A 76 14.72 -11.35 9.04
N GLU A 77 15.17 -12.05 10.08
CA GLU A 77 14.29 -12.54 11.15
C GLU A 77 13.62 -11.41 11.95
N ASN A 78 14.30 -10.27 12.03
CA ASN A 78 13.91 -9.14 12.85
C ASN A 78 13.57 -7.88 12.03
N THR A 79 13.15 -8.09 10.78
CA THR A 79 12.74 -7.02 9.87
C THR A 79 11.31 -7.25 9.41
N LEU A 80 10.46 -6.26 9.66
CA LEU A 80 9.11 -6.14 9.11
C LEU A 80 9.19 -5.45 7.74
N VAL A 81 8.83 -6.19 6.70
CA VAL A 81 8.83 -5.72 5.32
C VAL A 81 7.39 -5.61 4.83
N PHE A 82 7.03 -4.46 4.28
CA PHE A 82 5.84 -4.25 3.48
C PHE A 82 6.24 -4.05 2.02
N PHE A 83 5.55 -4.72 1.11
CA PHE A 83 5.59 -4.44 -0.31
C PHE A 83 4.19 -4.02 -0.74
N VAL A 84 4.07 -2.81 -1.30
CA VAL A 84 2.80 -2.26 -1.73
C VAL A 84 2.95 -1.38 -2.98
N SER A 85 1.96 -1.41 -3.86
CA SER A 85 1.84 -0.44 -4.96
C SER A 85 1.07 0.79 -4.48
N ASP A 86 1.45 1.98 -4.91
CA ASP A 86 0.75 3.23 -4.56
C ASP A 86 -0.70 3.28 -5.06
N ASN A 87 -0.94 2.78 -6.27
CA ASN A 87 -2.23 2.71 -6.94
C ASN A 87 -2.29 1.49 -7.89
N GLY A 88 -3.48 1.28 -8.46
CA GLY A 88 -3.72 0.24 -9.47
C GLY A 88 -2.94 0.41 -10.77
N SER A 89 -3.03 -0.60 -11.65
CA SER A 89 -2.13 -0.76 -12.79
C SER A 89 -2.16 0.42 -13.77
N PRO A 90 -0.99 0.92 -14.20
CA PRO A 90 -0.92 1.90 -15.27
C PRO A 90 -1.22 1.22 -16.61
N LEU A 91 -1.84 1.97 -17.53
CA LEU A 91 -2.02 1.57 -18.94
C LEU A 91 -2.96 0.38 -19.20
N GLY A 92 -3.74 -0.07 -18.19
CA GLY A 92 -4.74 -1.13 -18.37
C GLY A 92 -4.15 -2.46 -18.81
N ILE A 93 -2.89 -2.74 -18.46
CA ILE A 93 -2.16 -3.94 -18.90
C ILE A 93 -2.77 -5.21 -18.29
N GLU A 94 -2.92 -5.23 -16.97
CA GLU A 94 -3.46 -6.37 -16.22
C GLU A 94 -3.91 -5.85 -14.85
N ASN A 95 -5.08 -6.31 -14.40
CA ASN A 95 -5.71 -5.98 -13.10
C ASN A 95 -6.48 -7.18 -12.51
N SER A 96 -6.17 -8.41 -12.94
CA SER A 96 -6.75 -9.67 -12.45
C SER A 96 -8.28 -9.69 -12.51
N GLY A 97 -8.85 -9.21 -13.62
CA GLY A 97 -10.30 -9.13 -13.83
C GLY A 97 -10.99 -7.98 -13.10
N MET A 98 -10.27 -7.16 -12.34
CA MET A 98 -10.80 -5.95 -11.69
C MET A 98 -10.97 -4.82 -12.70
N ARG A 99 -12.06 -4.05 -12.55
CA ARG A 99 -12.40 -2.95 -13.46
C ARG A 99 -11.57 -1.70 -13.19
N GLY A 100 -11.30 -0.94 -14.26
CA GLY A 100 -10.56 0.32 -14.18
C GLY A 100 -9.05 0.13 -14.03
N GLY A 101 -8.33 1.22 -13.83
CA GLY A 101 -6.89 1.26 -13.61
C GLY A 101 -6.46 2.52 -12.87
N LYS A 102 -5.18 2.88 -12.97
CA LYS A 102 -4.65 4.11 -12.36
C LYS A 102 -5.56 5.32 -12.59
N GLY A 103 -6.03 5.94 -11.49
CA GLY A 103 -6.86 7.14 -11.51
C GLY A 103 -8.37 6.89 -11.50
N ASP A 104 -8.79 5.63 -11.52
CA ASP A 104 -10.18 5.19 -11.32
C ASP A 104 -10.45 4.82 -9.86
N LEU A 105 -11.73 4.84 -9.49
CA LEU A 105 -12.21 4.42 -8.15
C LEU A 105 -12.83 3.01 -8.16
N PHE A 106 -12.72 2.30 -9.28
CA PHE A 106 -13.00 0.86 -9.38
C PHE A 106 -11.85 0.04 -8.77
N GLU A 107 -12.06 -1.24 -8.49
CA GLU A 107 -11.09 -2.11 -7.80
C GLU A 107 -9.74 -2.14 -8.52
N GLY A 108 -9.70 -2.11 -9.85
CA GLY A 108 -8.45 -2.09 -10.62
C GLY A 108 -7.65 -0.79 -10.48
N GLY A 109 -8.24 0.27 -9.94
CA GLY A 109 -7.55 1.52 -9.59
C GLY A 109 -7.13 1.63 -8.11
N LEU A 110 -7.87 0.96 -7.22
CA LEU A 110 -7.73 1.10 -5.76
C LEU A 110 -7.06 -0.09 -5.09
N ARG A 111 -7.36 -1.32 -5.55
CA ARG A 111 -6.87 -2.56 -4.97
C ARG A 111 -5.52 -2.91 -5.55
N VAL A 112 -4.54 -3.07 -4.68
CA VAL A 112 -3.13 -3.23 -5.02
C VAL A 112 -2.55 -4.49 -4.38
N PRO A 113 -1.43 -5.02 -4.91
CA PRO A 113 -0.62 -5.97 -4.18
C PRO A 113 -0.21 -5.37 -2.83
N PHE A 114 -0.39 -6.14 -1.76
CA PHE A 114 -0.01 -5.77 -0.39
C PHE A 114 0.54 -7.03 0.28
N ILE A 115 1.86 -7.11 0.43
CA ILE A 115 2.55 -8.27 1.01
C ILE A 115 3.28 -7.81 2.26
N VAL A 116 3.19 -8.60 3.32
CA VAL A 116 3.88 -8.34 4.58
C VAL A 116 4.71 -9.56 4.97
N GLN A 117 5.95 -9.34 5.41
CA GLN A 117 6.83 -10.37 5.93
C GLN A 117 7.49 -9.88 7.21
N TRP A 118 7.47 -10.72 8.25
CA TRP A 118 8.37 -10.60 9.39
C TRP A 118 8.71 -12.01 9.86
N LYS A 119 9.84 -12.54 9.40
CA LYS A 119 10.10 -13.98 9.44
C LYS A 119 10.13 -14.56 10.86
N GLY A 120 10.67 -13.81 11.83
CA GLY A 120 10.69 -14.21 13.23
C GLY A 120 9.38 -14.02 14.00
N ARG A 121 8.30 -13.53 13.38
CA ARG A 121 7.07 -13.14 14.09
C ARG A 121 5.75 -13.48 13.39
N ILE A 122 5.67 -13.26 12.07
CA ILE A 122 4.45 -13.47 11.27
C ILE A 122 4.50 -14.86 10.61
N PRO A 123 3.45 -15.70 10.75
CA PRO A 123 3.40 -17.00 10.09
C PRO A 123 3.45 -16.89 8.56
N ALA A 124 4.30 -17.71 7.93
CA ALA A 124 4.46 -17.72 6.47
C ALA A 124 3.25 -18.33 5.74
N GLY A 125 3.10 -17.99 4.45
CA GLY A 125 2.15 -18.65 3.53
C GLY A 125 0.67 -18.33 3.75
N ARG A 126 0.34 -17.36 4.60
CA ARG A 126 -1.06 -16.93 4.82
C ARG A 126 -1.54 -15.99 3.73
N VAL A 127 -2.82 -16.12 3.38
CA VAL A 127 -3.56 -15.14 2.56
C VAL A 127 -4.70 -14.60 3.40
N LEU A 128 -4.69 -13.30 3.65
CA LEU A 128 -5.73 -12.60 4.40
C LEU A 128 -6.74 -11.98 3.43
N ARG A 129 -8.04 -12.17 3.71
CA ARG A 129 -9.13 -11.59 2.91
C ARG A 129 -9.75 -10.35 3.54
N GLU A 130 -9.44 -10.11 4.81
CA GLU A 130 -9.85 -8.90 5.53
C GLU A 130 -9.31 -7.66 4.80
N PRO A 131 -10.16 -6.67 4.47
CA PRO A 131 -9.72 -5.46 3.80
C PRO A 131 -8.76 -4.62 4.67
N VAL A 132 -7.58 -4.31 4.13
CA VAL A 132 -6.58 -3.42 4.73
C VAL A 132 -6.29 -2.23 3.82
N VAL A 133 -5.73 -1.17 4.37
CA VAL A 133 -5.35 0.04 3.62
C VAL A 133 -3.91 0.44 3.91
N GLN A 134 -3.28 1.20 3.01
CA GLN A 134 -1.91 1.71 3.20
C GLN A 134 -1.75 2.57 4.47
N LEU A 135 -2.83 3.20 4.95
CA LEU A 135 -2.83 3.97 6.20
C LEU A 135 -2.51 3.10 7.42
N ASP A 136 -2.73 1.79 7.33
CA ASP A 136 -2.48 0.81 8.41
C ASP A 136 -0.98 0.55 8.62
N ILE A 137 -0.14 0.90 7.63
CA ILE A 137 1.30 0.70 7.69
C ILE A 137 1.93 1.48 8.86
N LEU A 138 1.55 2.75 9.04
CA LEU A 138 2.11 3.61 10.09
C LEU A 138 1.85 3.08 11.51
N PRO A 139 0.59 2.83 11.95
CA PRO A 139 0.34 2.30 13.29
C PRO A 139 0.92 0.90 13.47
N THR A 140 0.95 0.07 12.43
CA THR A 140 1.59 -1.27 12.50
C THR A 140 3.10 -1.15 12.71
N ALA A 141 3.77 -0.26 11.97
CA ALA A 141 5.20 0.02 12.09
C ALA A 141 5.55 0.62 13.47
N ALA A 142 4.74 1.56 13.96
CA ALA A 142 4.90 2.15 15.29
C ALA A 142 4.76 1.09 16.40
N ALA A 143 3.73 0.24 16.33
CA ALA A 143 3.54 -0.86 17.26
C ALA A 143 4.69 -1.88 17.19
N ALA A 144 5.18 -2.19 16.00
CA ALA A 144 6.35 -3.07 15.81
C ALA A 144 7.62 -2.49 16.45
N ALA A 145 7.77 -1.16 16.46
CA ALA A 145 8.87 -0.45 17.08
C ALA A 145 8.68 -0.17 18.59
N GLY A 146 7.54 -0.55 19.18
CA GLY A 146 7.23 -0.28 20.59
C GLY A 146 6.92 1.19 20.88
N ILE A 147 6.37 1.92 19.90
CA ILE A 147 5.98 3.33 20.05
C ILE A 147 4.51 3.41 20.43
N ASP A 148 4.23 3.68 21.71
CA ASP A 148 2.86 3.72 22.25
C ASP A 148 2.14 5.06 22.00
N SER A 149 2.89 6.14 21.78
CA SER A 149 2.34 7.50 21.57
C SER A 149 1.52 7.62 20.28
N VAL A 150 1.60 6.64 19.38
CA VAL A 150 0.84 6.61 18.12
C VAL A 150 -0.68 6.65 18.37
N ASN A 151 -1.13 6.17 19.52
CA ASN A 151 -2.53 6.18 19.92
C ASN A 151 -3.08 7.62 20.12
N GLU A 152 -2.20 8.61 20.31
CA GLU A 152 -2.58 10.01 20.49
C GLU A 152 -2.74 10.76 19.14
N TRP A 153 -2.25 10.18 18.04
CA TRP A 153 -2.17 10.86 16.74
C TRP A 153 -3.47 10.86 15.94
N GLN A 154 -4.55 10.26 16.47
CA GLN A 154 -5.86 10.15 15.81
C GLN A 154 -5.75 9.61 14.37
N LEU A 155 -5.03 8.51 14.20
CA LEU A 155 -4.80 7.90 12.88
C LEU A 155 -6.06 7.19 12.38
N ASP A 156 -6.32 7.27 11.07
CA ASP A 156 -7.37 6.49 10.38
C ASP A 156 -6.97 5.02 10.13
N GLY A 157 -5.68 4.73 10.24
CA GLY A 157 -5.11 3.39 10.09
C GLY A 157 -5.21 2.56 11.36
N LEU A 158 -5.21 1.24 11.22
CA LEU A 158 -5.27 0.27 12.31
C LEU A 158 -3.98 -0.54 12.41
N ASN A 159 -3.62 -0.96 13.62
CA ASN A 159 -2.49 -1.86 13.83
C ASN A 159 -2.83 -3.27 13.30
N LEU A 160 -2.11 -3.72 12.28
CA LEU A 160 -2.31 -5.02 11.65
C LEU A 160 -1.64 -6.18 12.38
N LEU A 161 -0.78 -5.96 13.37
CA LEU A 161 -0.03 -7.05 14.03
C LEU A 161 -0.94 -8.17 14.56
N PRO A 162 -2.05 -7.89 15.28
CA PRO A 162 -2.96 -8.95 15.73
C PRO A 162 -3.54 -9.78 14.57
N LEU A 163 -3.86 -9.15 13.44
CA LEU A 163 -4.38 -9.83 12.25
C LEU A 163 -3.29 -10.68 11.57
N LEU A 164 -2.10 -10.11 11.39
CA LEU A 164 -0.93 -10.73 10.75
C LEU A 164 -0.43 -11.94 11.54
N GLU A 165 -0.43 -11.84 12.88
CA GLU A 165 -0.05 -12.93 13.80
C GLU A 165 -1.15 -13.99 13.95
N GLY A 166 -2.39 -13.68 13.54
CA GLY A 166 -3.52 -14.59 13.62
C GLY A 166 -4.24 -14.58 14.97
N ALA A 167 -4.00 -13.57 15.80
CA ALA A 167 -4.72 -13.32 17.04
C ALA A 167 -6.15 -12.81 16.80
N THR A 168 -6.43 -12.20 15.64
CA THR A 168 -7.78 -11.87 15.16
C THR A 168 -7.95 -12.24 13.69
N GLN A 169 -9.20 -12.30 13.24
CA GLN A 169 -9.58 -12.53 11.84
C GLN A 169 -10.15 -11.27 11.16
N SER A 170 -10.54 -10.26 11.93
CA SER A 170 -11.15 -9.02 11.44
C SER A 170 -10.55 -7.79 12.12
N LEU A 171 -10.67 -6.65 11.44
CA LEU A 171 -10.33 -5.34 11.98
C LEU A 171 -11.60 -4.62 12.43
N ASP A 172 -11.47 -3.78 13.46
CA ASP A 172 -12.55 -2.88 13.88
C ASP A 172 -12.62 -1.67 12.94
N ARG A 173 -13.08 -1.91 11.71
CA ARG A 173 -13.21 -0.89 10.66
C ARG A 173 -14.65 -0.85 10.16
N GLU A 174 -15.31 0.30 10.36
CA GLU A 174 -16.67 0.52 9.86
C GLU A 174 -16.74 0.48 8.33
N ALA A 175 -15.83 1.19 7.65
CA ALA A 175 -15.71 1.25 6.20
C ALA A 175 -14.36 1.83 5.76
N ILE A 176 -14.06 1.70 4.46
CA ILE A 176 -12.94 2.36 3.77
C ILE A 176 -13.51 3.41 2.82
N TYR A 177 -12.87 4.57 2.76
CA TYR A 177 -13.36 5.75 2.04
C TYR A 177 -12.34 6.27 1.04
N TRP A 178 -12.83 6.73 -0.11
CA TRP A 178 -12.03 7.44 -1.11
C TRP A 178 -12.74 8.71 -1.54
N ARG A 179 -11.95 9.77 -1.73
CA ARG A 179 -12.39 11.05 -2.32
C ARG A 179 -11.36 11.48 -3.34
N TYR A 180 -11.77 11.61 -4.60
CA TYR A 180 -10.87 12.02 -5.67
C TYR A 180 -11.51 13.07 -6.57
N GLY A 181 -11.19 14.34 -6.28
CA GLY A 181 -11.94 15.47 -6.79
C GLY A 181 -13.43 15.28 -6.47
N ASN A 182 -14.26 15.38 -7.50
CA ASN A 182 -15.71 15.20 -7.42
C ASN A 182 -16.22 13.75 -7.48
N ARG A 183 -15.30 12.77 -7.53
CA ARG A 183 -15.59 11.33 -7.52
C ARG A 183 -15.35 10.77 -6.14
N PHE A 184 -16.04 9.68 -5.82
CA PHE A 184 -15.84 9.01 -4.55
C PHE A 184 -16.09 7.51 -4.62
N ALA A 185 -15.58 6.79 -3.61
CA ALA A 185 -15.98 5.43 -3.32
C ALA A 185 -16.04 5.20 -1.81
N VAL A 186 -16.84 4.23 -1.40
CA VAL A 186 -16.90 3.73 -0.02
C VAL A 186 -17.10 2.23 -0.05
N ARG A 187 -16.41 1.51 0.82
CA ARG A 187 -16.51 0.06 0.98
C ARG A 187 -16.79 -0.30 2.42
N GLN A 188 -17.85 -1.05 2.67
CA GLN A 188 -18.16 -1.67 3.97
C GLN A 188 -18.29 -3.18 3.78
N GLY A 189 -17.34 -3.94 4.33
CA GLY A 189 -17.23 -5.37 4.07
C GLY A 189 -17.11 -5.65 2.57
N ASP A 190 -18.03 -6.44 2.02
CA ASP A 190 -18.07 -6.78 0.60
C ASP A 190 -18.82 -5.76 -0.27
N TRP A 191 -19.54 -4.81 0.34
CA TRP A 191 -20.34 -3.85 -0.40
C TRP A 191 -19.54 -2.61 -0.73
N LYS A 192 -19.59 -2.19 -1.99
CA LYS A 192 -18.92 -0.99 -2.48
C LYS A 192 -19.87 -0.10 -3.24
N LEU A 193 -19.89 1.19 -2.89
CA LEU A 193 -20.57 2.23 -3.65
C LEU A 193 -19.49 3.09 -4.32
N VAL A 194 -19.63 3.38 -5.62
CA VAL A 194 -18.67 4.18 -6.38
C VAL A 194 -19.37 5.18 -7.27
N LYS A 195 -18.97 6.44 -7.18
CA LYS A 195 -19.34 7.51 -8.11
C LYS A 195 -18.12 7.86 -8.96
N ALA A 196 -17.96 7.15 -10.07
CA ALA A 196 -16.81 7.30 -10.98
C ALA A 196 -16.93 8.48 -11.94
N ASN A 197 -18.13 9.04 -12.12
CA ASN A 197 -18.39 10.19 -12.99
C ASN A 197 -19.40 11.13 -12.30
N GLN A 198 -19.17 12.44 -12.34
CA GLN A 198 -20.11 13.43 -11.79
C GLN A 198 -21.51 13.32 -12.39
N ALA A 199 -21.57 13.15 -13.71
CA ALA A 199 -22.82 13.16 -14.47
C ALA A 199 -23.68 11.90 -14.25
N GLN A 200 -23.13 10.88 -13.59
CA GLN A 200 -23.82 9.61 -13.36
C GLN A 200 -24.12 9.42 -11.87
N PRO A 201 -25.23 8.73 -11.53
CA PRO A 201 -25.48 8.31 -10.16
C PRO A 201 -24.38 7.35 -9.66
N PRO A 202 -24.18 7.24 -8.34
CA PRO A 202 -23.31 6.21 -7.77
C PRO A 202 -23.81 4.81 -8.12
N LEU A 203 -22.89 3.90 -8.38
CA LEU A 203 -23.14 2.48 -8.68
C LEU A 203 -22.84 1.64 -7.44
N LEU A 204 -23.62 0.59 -7.20
CA LEU A 204 -23.48 -0.31 -6.05
C LEU A 204 -23.07 -1.71 -6.51
N PHE A 205 -22.04 -2.28 -5.88
CA PHE A 205 -21.54 -3.62 -6.17
C PHE A 205 -21.37 -4.45 -4.89
N ASN A 206 -21.44 -5.78 -5.05
CA ASN A 206 -21.04 -6.76 -4.04
C ASN A 206 -19.78 -7.49 -4.50
N LEU A 207 -18.64 -7.16 -3.90
CA LEU A 207 -17.32 -7.63 -4.28
C LEU A 207 -17.05 -9.10 -3.91
N ALA A 208 -17.88 -9.71 -3.06
CA ALA A 208 -17.77 -11.15 -2.78
C ALA A 208 -18.12 -12.00 -4.01
N THR A 209 -19.04 -11.50 -4.84
CA THR A 209 -19.58 -12.19 -6.01
C THR A 209 -19.23 -11.52 -7.33
N ASP A 210 -18.87 -10.23 -7.32
CA ASP A 210 -18.59 -9.44 -8.52
C ASP A 210 -17.36 -8.53 -8.30
N LEU A 211 -16.18 -9.14 -8.32
CA LEU A 211 -14.91 -8.42 -8.21
C LEU A 211 -14.64 -7.48 -9.41
N GLY A 212 -15.26 -7.77 -10.55
CA GLY A 212 -15.16 -6.98 -11.77
C GLY A 212 -16.07 -5.75 -11.79
N GLU A 213 -16.92 -5.54 -10.78
CA GLU A 213 -17.86 -4.42 -10.71
C GLU A 213 -18.66 -4.26 -12.02
N THR A 214 -19.24 -5.37 -12.46
CA THR A 214 -19.93 -5.53 -13.74
C THR A 214 -21.45 -5.41 -13.61
N SER A 215 -22.01 -5.73 -12.44
CA SER A 215 -23.46 -5.76 -12.20
C SER A 215 -23.85 -4.70 -11.16
N ASP A 216 -24.41 -3.59 -11.63
CA ASP A 216 -24.90 -2.53 -10.74
C ASP A 216 -26.18 -2.97 -10.01
N LEU A 217 -26.14 -2.93 -8.69
CA LEU A 217 -27.23 -3.28 -7.78
C LEU A 217 -27.95 -2.06 -7.21
N SER A 218 -27.61 -0.84 -7.65
CA SER A 218 -28.16 0.40 -7.08
C SER A 218 -29.69 0.49 -7.17
N ALA A 219 -30.27 0.00 -8.28
CA ALA A 219 -31.71 -0.01 -8.51
C ALA A 219 -32.45 -1.11 -7.73
N THR A 220 -31.78 -2.25 -7.50
CA THR A 220 -32.39 -3.41 -6.81
C THR A 220 -32.14 -3.41 -5.30
N GLN A 221 -31.14 -2.66 -4.84
CA GLN A 221 -30.75 -2.52 -3.43
C GLN A 221 -30.61 -1.04 -3.02
N PRO A 222 -31.67 -0.21 -3.19
CA PRO A 222 -31.60 1.23 -2.98
C PRO A 222 -31.26 1.61 -1.52
N ASP A 223 -31.76 0.86 -0.55
CA ASP A 223 -31.47 1.11 0.87
C ASP A 223 -30.00 0.89 1.20
N LYS A 224 -29.37 -0.12 0.59
CA LYS A 224 -27.94 -0.39 0.76
C LYS A 224 -27.09 0.70 0.10
N ALA A 225 -27.49 1.16 -1.09
CA ALA A 225 -26.84 2.26 -1.77
C ALA A 225 -26.94 3.56 -0.95
N LYS A 226 -28.13 3.86 -0.42
CA LYS A 226 -28.34 5.01 0.47
C LYS A 226 -27.49 4.92 1.73
N HIS A 227 -27.48 3.78 2.40
CA HIS A 227 -26.67 3.56 3.61
C HIS A 227 -25.18 3.86 3.36
N LEU A 228 -24.60 3.30 2.29
CA LEU A 228 -23.20 3.58 1.96
C LEU A 228 -22.96 5.05 1.60
N LEU A 229 -23.88 5.69 0.89
CA LEU A 229 -23.81 7.12 0.61
C LEU A 229 -23.82 7.96 1.90
N ASP A 230 -24.64 7.58 2.88
CA ASP A 230 -24.70 8.25 4.18
C ASP A 230 -23.40 8.06 4.97
N LEU A 231 -22.78 6.87 4.94
CA LEU A 231 -21.44 6.63 5.52
C LEU A 231 -20.40 7.58 4.93
N TRP A 232 -20.31 7.62 3.60
CA TRP A 232 -19.35 8.47 2.91
C TRP A 232 -19.60 9.95 3.18
N SER A 233 -20.87 10.37 3.16
CA SER A 233 -21.25 11.77 3.39
C SER A 233 -20.88 12.23 4.79
N ARG A 234 -21.15 11.40 5.83
CA ARG A 234 -20.71 11.66 7.21
C ARG A 234 -19.20 11.85 7.28
N TRP A 235 -18.43 10.89 6.75
CA TRP A 235 -16.98 10.95 6.76
C TRP A 235 -16.45 12.19 6.03
N ASN A 236 -17.03 12.54 4.88
CA ASN A 236 -16.58 13.67 4.08
C ASN A 236 -16.81 15.03 4.77
N THR A 237 -17.74 15.16 5.72
CA THR A 237 -17.91 16.42 6.49
C THR A 237 -16.70 16.76 7.37
N GLN A 238 -15.89 15.76 7.71
CA GLN A 238 -14.67 15.92 8.51
C GLN A 238 -13.46 16.32 7.67
N MET A 239 -13.57 16.25 6.34
CA MET A 239 -12.45 16.46 5.43
C MET A 239 -12.21 17.94 5.17
N GLN A 240 -10.93 18.34 5.22
CA GLN A 240 -10.52 19.67 4.81
C GLN A 240 -10.82 19.92 3.32
N PRO A 241 -11.08 21.18 2.91
CA PRO A 241 -11.18 21.54 1.50
C PRO A 241 -9.85 21.29 0.77
N TYR A 242 -9.90 21.10 -0.54
CA TYR A 242 -8.69 20.90 -1.35
C TYR A 242 -7.79 22.13 -1.25
N ARG A 243 -6.51 21.92 -0.89
CA ARG A 243 -5.53 23.01 -0.77
C ARG A 243 -5.03 23.53 -2.11
N TRP A 244 -5.13 22.72 -3.16
CA TRP A 244 -4.83 23.11 -4.53
C TRP A 244 -5.82 22.43 -5.47
N VAL A 245 -6.12 23.12 -6.57
CA VAL A 245 -6.92 22.59 -7.66
C VAL A 245 -6.01 22.42 -8.86
N ASP A 246 -6.00 21.21 -9.41
CA ASP A 246 -5.34 20.93 -10.67
C ASP A 246 -6.42 20.81 -11.77
N PRO A 247 -6.46 21.75 -12.73
CA PRO A 247 -7.49 21.81 -13.76
C PRO A 247 -7.62 20.51 -14.56
N ARG A 248 -6.58 19.67 -14.61
CA ARG A 248 -6.59 18.38 -15.32
C ARG A 248 -7.65 17.40 -14.77
N TRP A 249 -8.04 17.53 -13.51
CA TRP A 249 -8.86 16.53 -12.81
C TRP A 249 -10.29 16.97 -12.51
N ASN A 250 -10.63 18.23 -12.79
CA ASN A 250 -11.93 18.82 -12.46
C ASN A 250 -12.86 19.03 -13.66
N GLY A 251 -12.54 18.43 -14.82
CA GLY A 251 -13.42 18.49 -16.00
C GLY A 251 -13.43 19.85 -16.73
N GLU A 252 -12.55 20.77 -16.37
CA GLU A 252 -12.39 22.02 -17.12
C GLU A 252 -11.71 21.76 -18.48
N PRO A 253 -12.04 22.52 -19.53
CA PRO A 253 -11.40 22.38 -20.84
C PRO A 253 -9.89 22.54 -20.70
N ARG A 254 -9.13 21.53 -21.14
CA ARG A 254 -7.66 21.61 -21.11
C ARG A 254 -7.21 22.85 -21.90
N PRO A 255 -6.40 23.75 -21.34
CA PRO A 255 -5.76 24.79 -22.12
C PRO A 255 -4.94 24.13 -23.23
N ARG A 256 -5.13 24.54 -24.49
CA ARG A 256 -4.27 24.13 -25.62
C ARG A 256 -2.93 24.87 -25.49
N VAL A 257 -2.12 24.49 -24.52
CA VAL A 257 -0.76 25.04 -24.36
C VAL A 257 0.20 23.88 -24.21
N GLY A 258 1.27 23.90 -25.01
CA GLY A 258 2.35 22.90 -25.09
C GLY A 258 3.20 22.80 -23.83
N LEU A 259 2.58 22.61 -22.67
CA LEU A 259 3.25 22.37 -21.41
C LEU A 259 3.64 20.90 -21.32
N ARG A 260 4.95 20.66 -21.17
CA ARG A 260 5.50 19.34 -20.82
C ARG A 260 4.73 18.76 -19.64
N ARG A 261 4.30 17.50 -19.78
CA ARG A 261 3.60 16.75 -18.72
C ARG A 261 4.47 16.78 -17.45
N PRO A 262 4.03 17.38 -16.33
CA PRO A 262 4.73 17.15 -15.07
C PRO A 262 4.43 15.71 -14.64
N THR A 263 5.51 14.94 -14.52
CA THR A 263 5.52 13.53 -14.12
C THR A 263 5.11 13.43 -12.65
N VAL A 264 3.87 13.01 -12.38
CA VAL A 264 3.52 12.48 -11.06
C VAL A 264 4.07 11.06 -11.03
N ALA A 265 5.13 10.83 -10.26
CA ALA A 265 5.78 9.52 -10.14
C ALA A 265 4.81 8.51 -9.52
N ILE A 266 4.75 7.29 -10.09
CA ILE A 266 4.27 6.12 -9.35
C ILE A 266 5.41 5.65 -8.48
N VAL A 267 5.08 5.28 -7.25
CA VAL A 267 6.00 4.73 -6.27
C VAL A 267 5.56 3.31 -5.92
N ILE A 268 6.36 2.29 -6.29
CA ILE A 268 6.31 1.02 -5.56
C ILE A 268 7.00 1.28 -4.24
N LEU A 269 6.23 1.24 -3.15
CA LEU A 269 6.71 1.43 -1.81
C LEU A 269 7.10 0.06 -1.26
N VAL A 270 8.40 -0.15 -1.11
CA VAL A 270 8.90 -1.19 -0.21
C VAL A 270 9.25 -0.49 1.09
N LEU A 271 8.41 -0.66 2.10
CA LEU A 271 8.73 -0.20 3.45
C LEU A 271 9.47 -1.33 4.16
N ILE A 272 10.69 -1.07 4.58
CA ILE A 272 11.49 -2.01 5.37
C ILE A 272 11.71 -1.36 6.72
N LEU A 273 11.07 -1.92 7.75
CA LEU A 273 11.30 -1.55 9.14
C LEU A 273 12.07 -2.67 9.83
N ALA A 274 13.33 -2.42 10.21
CA ALA A 274 14.06 -3.30 11.12
C ALA A 274 13.95 -2.74 12.54
N ALA A 275 13.13 -3.39 13.38
CA ALA A 275 12.95 -3.00 14.77
C ALA A 275 13.83 -3.88 15.68
N TYR A 276 14.92 -3.34 16.24
CA TYR A 276 15.70 -4.07 17.25
C TYR A 276 14.96 -4.04 18.58
N LEU A 277 14.18 -5.07 18.90
CA LEU A 277 13.81 -5.31 20.29
C LEU A 277 15.08 -5.77 21.01
N ARG A 278 15.85 -4.84 21.58
CA ARG A 278 16.79 -5.22 22.65
C ARG A 278 15.92 -5.86 23.71
N GLN A 279 15.99 -7.19 23.87
CA GLN A 279 15.74 -7.78 25.18
C GLN A 279 16.74 -7.11 26.11
N VAL A 280 16.30 -6.05 26.80
CA VAL A 280 17.01 -5.54 27.96
C VAL A 280 16.89 -6.67 28.98
N SER A 281 17.91 -7.53 28.99
CA SER A 281 18.24 -8.35 30.14
C SER A 281 18.34 -7.40 31.32
N ARG A 282 17.23 -7.25 32.07
CA ARG A 282 17.26 -6.65 33.39
C ARG A 282 17.93 -7.67 34.29
N SER A 283 19.27 -7.70 34.27
CA SER A 283 20.00 -8.23 35.40
C SER A 283 19.64 -7.35 36.60
N LYS A 284 18.82 -7.89 37.52
CA LYS A 284 18.59 -7.25 38.80
C LYS A 284 19.95 -7.07 39.48
N PRO A 285 20.30 -5.87 39.98
CA PRO A 285 21.49 -5.72 40.80
C PRO A 285 21.30 -6.56 42.06
N ASN A 286 22.28 -7.42 42.31
CA ASN A 286 22.43 -8.19 43.52
C ASN A 286 22.62 -7.20 44.69
N PRO A 287 21.73 -7.13 45.69
CA PRO A 287 21.98 -6.31 46.86
C PRO A 287 23.07 -6.99 47.67
N SER A 288 24.31 -6.60 47.41
CA SER A 288 25.45 -7.00 48.20
C SER A 288 25.25 -6.57 49.66
N ALA A 289 25.51 -7.53 50.56
CA ALA A 289 26.42 -7.33 51.68
C ALA A 289 26.64 -5.88 52.11
N ALA A 290 25.91 -5.47 53.15
CA ALA A 290 26.33 -4.42 54.06
C ALA A 290 25.96 -4.90 55.48
N GLY A 291 26.76 -5.84 55.98
CA GLY A 291 26.94 -6.02 57.41
C GLY A 291 27.92 -4.96 57.89
N ILE A 292 27.55 -4.21 58.92
CA ILE A 292 28.45 -3.38 59.71
C ILE A 292 28.13 -3.66 61.18
N GLN A 293 29.18 -4.06 61.91
CA GLN A 293 29.30 -4.02 63.37
C GLN A 293 29.27 -2.58 63.88
#